data_AF-A0A7W1QU15-F1
#
_entry.id   AF-A0A7W1QU15-F1
#
_cell.length_a   1.000
_cell.length_b   1.000
_cell.length_c   1.000
_cell.angle_alpha   90.00
_cell.angle_beta   90.00
_cell.angle_gamma   90.00
#
_symmetry.space_group_name_H-M   'P 1'
#
loop_
_entity.id
_entity.type
_entity.pdbx_description
1 polymer ?
#
loop_
_entity_poly.entity_id
_entity_poly.type
_entity_poly.pdbx_seq_one_letter_code
_entity_poly.pdbx_strand_id
1 'polypeptide(L)'
;MPRAPKFVSTKSVQAYWIRKQGRDLEVFTAIPGSFVPNPERKSLRFQLRKIDGYNDTYQVVIRQVRGYYRYKAEWYEEPAEEHELTALELERGLELYDNDEADLVFIEMGW
;
A
#
# COMPACT_ATOMS: atom_id res chain seq x y z
N MET A 1 8.94 20.30 -11.76
CA MET A 1 8.68 19.00 -11.14
C MET A 1 7.19 18.93 -10.82
N PRO A 2 6.45 17.91 -11.28
CA PRO A 2 5.06 17.71 -10.88
C PRO A 2 4.97 17.64 -9.35
N ARG A 3 3.98 18.32 -8.77
CA ARG A 3 3.72 18.23 -7.34
C ARG A 3 3.03 16.90 -7.10
N ALA A 4 3.75 15.98 -6.48
CA ALA A 4 3.19 14.71 -6.09
C ALA A 4 1.86 14.92 -5.31
N PRO A 5 0.85 14.09 -5.60
CA PRO A 5 -0.47 14.29 -5.05
C PRO A 5 -0.50 14.17 -3.52
N LYS A 6 -1.30 15.01 -2.86
CA LYS A 6 -1.48 14.95 -1.42
C LYS A 6 -2.47 13.84 -1.09
N PHE A 7 -2.10 12.91 -0.20
CA PHE A 7 -3.00 11.89 0.38
C PHE A 7 -4.35 12.43 0.91
N VAL A 8 -4.42 13.74 1.17
CA VAL A 8 -5.59 14.43 1.74
C VAL A 8 -6.73 14.62 0.72
N SER A 9 -6.46 14.55 -0.59
CA SER A 9 -7.50 14.70 -1.63
C SER A 9 -8.00 13.37 -2.19
N THR A 10 -7.56 12.24 -1.64
CA THR A 10 -7.93 10.91 -2.15
C THR A 10 -9.34 10.54 -1.72
N LYS A 11 -10.26 10.35 -2.67
CA LYS A 11 -11.67 9.98 -2.42
C LYS A 11 -11.87 8.47 -2.24
N SER A 12 -11.04 7.67 -2.90
CA SER A 12 -11.11 6.21 -2.85
C SER A 12 -9.71 5.64 -2.80
N VAL A 13 -9.52 4.64 -1.94
CA VAL A 13 -8.30 3.84 -1.90
C VAL A 13 -8.70 2.38 -2.06
N GLN A 14 -8.13 1.73 -3.07
CA GLN A 14 -8.17 0.28 -3.19
C GLN A 14 -6.77 -0.25 -3.04
N ALA A 15 -6.58 -1.31 -2.26
CA ALA A 15 -5.29 -1.96 -2.18
C ALA A 15 -5.41 -3.48 -2.31
N TYR A 16 -4.55 -4.05 -3.14
CA TYR A 16 -4.35 -5.48 -3.29
C TYR A 16 -2.88 -5.81 -3.04
N TRP A 17 -2.62 -6.89 -2.34
CA TRP A 17 -1.28 -7.43 -2.20
C TRP A 17 -1.31 -8.89 -2.63
N ILE A 18 -0.50 -9.24 -3.62
CA ILE A 18 -0.31 -10.61 -4.06
C ILE A 18 1.10 -11.02 -3.65
N ARG A 19 1.20 -12.05 -2.81
CA ARG A 19 2.46 -12.61 -2.36
C ARG A 19 2.62 -14.02 -2.90
N LYS A 20 3.81 -14.33 -3.42
CA LYS A 20 4.17 -15.71 -3.80
C LYS A 20 4.97 -16.35 -2.68
N GLN A 21 4.41 -17.37 -2.04
CA GLN A 21 5.12 -18.17 -1.04
C GLN A 21 5.36 -19.58 -1.59
N GLY A 22 6.54 -19.80 -2.16
CA GLY A 22 6.87 -21.06 -2.83
C GLY A 22 6.00 -21.29 -4.07
N ARG A 23 5.06 -22.24 -4.00
CA ARG A 23 4.08 -22.53 -5.07
C ARG A 23 2.72 -21.88 -4.84
N ASP A 24 2.48 -21.35 -3.65
CA ASP A 24 1.20 -20.79 -3.26
C ASP A 24 1.16 -19.29 -3.53
N LEU A 25 -0.02 -18.82 -3.90
CA LEU A 25 -0.32 -17.42 -4.14
C LEU A 25 -1.26 -16.92 -3.04
N GLU A 26 -0.80 -15.99 -2.23
CA GLU A 26 -1.61 -15.36 -1.20
C GLU A 26 -2.11 -14.01 -1.70
N VAL A 27 -3.43 -13.82 -1.71
CA VAL A 27 -4.06 -12.55 -2.10
C VAL A 27 -4.64 -11.88 -0.88
N PHE A 28 -4.29 -10.62 -0.68
CA PHE A 28 -4.81 -9.76 0.36
C PHE A 28 -5.55 -8.57 -0.25
N THR A 29 -6.58 -8.11 0.44
CA THR A 29 -7.37 -6.94 0.05
C THR A 29 -7.51 -6.00 1.24
N ALA A 30 -7.58 -4.69 0.96
CA ALA A 30 -7.84 -3.70 1.99
C ALA A 30 -9.17 -3.93 2.70
N ILE A 31 -9.16 -3.74 4.02
CA ILE A 31 -10.38 -3.72 4.82
C ILE A 31 -11.07 -2.37 4.59
N PRO A 32 -12.31 -2.34 4.07
CA PRO A 32 -13.03 -1.09 3.86
C PRO A 32 -13.14 -0.29 5.17
N GLY A 33 -12.87 1.02 5.10
CA GLY A 33 -12.91 1.92 6.26
C GLY A 33 -11.67 1.91 7.17
N SER A 34 -10.68 1.05 6.90
CA SER A 34 -9.43 1.02 7.69
C SER A 34 -8.42 2.12 7.35
N PHE A 35 -8.70 2.93 6.31
CA PHE A 35 -7.80 3.96 5.81
C PHE A 35 -7.74 5.17 6.75
N VAL A 36 -6.56 5.44 7.29
CA VAL A 36 -6.27 6.56 8.19
C VAL A 36 -5.15 7.41 7.59
N PRO A 37 -5.48 8.55 6.95
CA PRO A 37 -4.47 9.49 6.44
C PRO A 37 -3.80 10.24 7.59
N ASN A 38 -2.49 10.50 7.46
CA ASN A 38 -1.72 11.39 8.33
C ASN A 38 -1.03 12.46 7.46
N PRO A 39 -1.67 13.63 7.27
CA PRO A 39 -1.15 14.68 6.41
C PRO A 39 0.19 15.26 6.86
N GLU A 40 0.40 15.39 8.17
CA GLU A 40 1.63 15.95 8.75
C GLU A 40 2.86 15.11 8.42
N ARG A 41 2.67 13.78 8.41
CA ARG A 41 3.71 12.80 8.09
C ARG A 41 3.71 12.38 6.62
N LYS A 42 2.80 12.93 5.80
CA LYS A 42 2.55 12.53 4.41
C LYS A 42 2.46 11.01 4.27
N SER A 43 1.61 10.40 5.08
CA SER A 43 1.44 8.95 5.08
C SER A 43 -0.03 8.54 5.11
N LEU A 44 -0.29 7.32 4.69
CA LEU A 44 -1.58 6.65 4.72
C LEU A 44 -1.40 5.29 5.38
N ARG A 45 -2.17 5.02 6.43
CA ARG A 45 -2.20 3.72 7.11
C ARG A 45 -3.50 3.00 6.80
N PHE A 46 -3.46 1.69 6.61
CA PHE A 46 -4.65 0.86 6.42
C PHE A 46 -4.38 -0.59 6.81
N GLN A 47 -5.43 -1.40 6.83
CA GLN A 47 -5.35 -2.82 7.11
C GLN A 47 -5.67 -3.64 5.87
N LEU A 48 -4.96 -4.74 5.69
CA LEU A 48 -5.22 -5.76 4.70
C LEU A 48 -5.73 -7.03 5.39
N ARG A 49 -6.55 -7.81 4.68
CA ARG A 49 -6.94 -9.17 5.09
C ARG A 49 -6.72 -10.13 3.93
N LYS A 50 -6.39 -11.39 4.23
CA LYS A 50 -6.30 -12.44 3.21
C LYS A 50 -7.70 -12.75 2.66
N ILE A 51 -7.82 -13.00 1.35
CA ILE A 51 -9.12 -13.29 0.72
C ILE A 51 -9.60 -14.70 1.08
N ASP A 52 -8.69 -15.69 1.05
CA ASP A 52 -9.03 -17.12 1.19
C ASP A 52 -8.37 -17.79 2.42
N GLY A 53 -8.33 -17.12 3.57
CA GLY A 53 -7.64 -17.66 4.76
C GLY A 53 -8.15 -17.15 6.09
N TYR A 54 -7.38 -17.44 7.15
CA TYR A 54 -7.64 -16.94 8.51
C TYR A 54 -7.78 -15.41 8.54
N ASN A 55 -8.50 -14.90 9.55
CA ASN A 55 -8.79 -13.48 9.79
C ASN A 55 -7.56 -12.63 10.18
N ASP A 56 -6.36 -13.04 9.78
CA ASP A 56 -5.16 -12.27 10.05
C ASP A 56 -5.22 -10.95 9.30
N THR A 57 -5.11 -9.86 10.05
CA THR A 57 -5.11 -8.50 9.53
C THR A 57 -3.69 -7.95 9.56
N TYR A 58 -3.25 -7.37 8.46
CA TYR A 58 -1.90 -6.82 8.32
C TYR A 58 -2.00 -5.31 8.26
N GLN A 59 -1.20 -4.61 9.06
CA GLN A 59 -1.13 -3.16 9.01
C GLN A 59 -0.10 -2.74 7.95
N VAL A 60 -0.54 -1.88 7.04
CA VAL A 60 0.32 -1.25 6.02
C VAL A 60 0.37 0.24 6.24
N VAL A 61 1.56 0.81 6.12
CA VAL A 61 1.78 2.25 6.11
C VAL A 61 2.52 2.61 4.84
N ILE A 62 1.92 3.47 4.01
CA ILE A 62 2.58 4.10 2.87
C ILE A 62 2.98 5.50 3.30
N ARG A 63 4.19 5.93 2.98
CA ARG A 63 4.68 7.28 3.25
C ARG A 63 5.32 7.87 2.02
N GLN A 64 5.20 9.18 1.86
CA GLN A 64 5.87 9.92 0.81
C GLN A 64 7.12 10.63 1.36
N VAL A 65 8.29 10.28 0.85
CA VAL A 65 9.59 10.82 1.27
C VAL A 65 10.33 11.38 0.06
N ARG A 66 10.61 12.68 0.07
CA ARG A 66 11.40 13.37 -0.98
C ARG A 66 10.92 13.11 -2.43
N GLY A 67 9.62 12.90 -2.63
CA GLY A 67 9.02 12.64 -3.94
C GLY A 67 8.80 11.16 -4.26
N TYR A 68 9.34 10.25 -3.46
CA TYR A 68 9.19 8.80 -3.59
C TYR A 68 8.15 8.28 -2.62
N TYR A 69 7.56 7.12 -2.93
CA TYR A 69 6.66 6.40 -2.04
C TYR A 69 7.39 5.22 -1.44
N ARG A 70 7.16 4.96 -0.15
CA ARG A 70 7.66 3.78 0.53
C ARG A 70 6.55 3.14 1.32
N TYR A 71 6.54 1.82 1.43
CA TYR A 71 5.66 1.14 2.36
C TYR A 71 6.41 0.34 3.41
N LYS A 72 5.70 0.11 4.50
CA LYS A 72 6.06 -0.81 5.57
C LYS A 72 4.82 -1.64 5.87
N ALA A 73 4.96 -2.95 5.94
CA ALA A 73 3.94 -3.86 6.43
C ALA A 73 4.42 -4.52 7.71
N GLU A 74 3.64 -4.45 8.78
CA GLU A 74 4.02 -5.08 10.05
C GLU A 74 3.53 -6.54 10.04
N TRP A 75 4.39 -7.44 9.58
CA TRP A 75 4.35 -8.89 9.87
C TRP A 75 5.19 -9.14 11.13
N TYR A 76 4.78 -10.08 11.97
CA TYR A 76 5.41 -10.39 13.27
C TYR A 76 6.97 -10.40 13.31
N GLU A 77 7.52 -9.88 14.42
CA GLU A 77 8.86 -10.04 15.02
C GLU A 77 10.14 -9.46 14.39
N GLU A 78 10.16 -8.95 13.16
CA GLU A 78 11.34 -8.22 12.63
C GLU A 78 11.04 -6.73 12.45
N PRO A 79 12.04 -5.82 12.60
CA PRO A 79 11.84 -4.41 12.31
C PRO A 79 11.54 -4.26 10.82
N ALA A 80 10.24 -4.22 10.46
CA ALA A 80 9.84 -4.30 9.07
C ALA A 80 10.56 -3.24 8.23
N GLU A 81 11.31 -3.73 7.25
CA GLU A 81 12.09 -2.92 6.32
C GLU A 81 11.14 -2.06 5.48
N GLU A 82 11.64 -0.91 5.05
CA GLU A 82 10.87 -0.05 4.15
C GLU A 82 11.23 -0.36 2.71
N HIS A 83 10.20 -0.62 1.91
CA HIS A 83 10.33 -0.92 0.50
C HIS A 83 9.89 0.29 -0.32
N GLU A 84 10.65 0.61 -1.37
CA GLU A 84 10.33 1.72 -2.27
C GLU A 84 9.30 1.28 -3.31
N LEU A 85 8.29 2.13 -3.54
CA LEU A 85 7.24 1.88 -4.51
C LEU A 85 7.49 2.68 -5.78
N THR A 86 7.35 2.01 -6.92
CA THR A 86 7.17 2.65 -8.22
C THR A 86 5.81 3.34 -8.26
N ALA A 87 5.78 4.60 -8.68
CA ALA A 87 4.57 5.40 -8.75
C ALA A 87 4.20 5.75 -10.21
N LEU A 88 2.95 5.50 -10.58
CA LEU A 88 2.40 5.83 -11.88
C LEU A 88 1.21 6.79 -11.71
N GLU A 89 1.36 8.04 -12.14
CA GLU A 89 0.28 9.02 -12.19
C GLU A 89 -0.56 8.80 -13.44
N LEU A 90 -1.87 8.60 -13.25
CA LEU A 90 -2.87 8.41 -14.29
C LEU A 90 -3.96 9.50 -14.17
N GLU A 91 -4.75 9.70 -15.22
CA GLU A 91 -5.89 10.64 -15.17
C GLU A 91 -6.90 10.28 -14.07
N ARG A 92 -7.06 8.98 -13.79
CA ARG A 92 -7.98 8.45 -12.77
C ARG A 92 -7.43 8.53 -11.35
N GLY A 93 -6.11 8.69 -11.17
CA GLY A 93 -5.52 8.52 -9.85
C GLY A 93 -4.02 8.25 -9.84
N LEU A 94 -3.54 7.76 -8.71
CA LEU A 94 -2.16 7.33 -8.51
C LEU A 94 -2.15 5.82 -8.27
N GLU A 95 -1.30 5.11 -9.01
CA GLU A 95 -1.02 3.69 -8.81
C GLU A 95 0.38 3.51 -8.24
N LEU A 96 0.50 2.69 -7.20
CA LEU A 96 1.77 2.36 -6.55
C LEU A 96 2.04 0.86 -6.67
N TYR A 97 3.29 0.51 -7.01
CA TYR A 97 3.76 -0.86 -7.26
C TYR A 97 5.05 -1.15 -6.52
N ASP A 98 5.14 -2.27 -5.83
CA ASP A 98 6.42 -2.91 -5.58
C ASP A 98 6.69 -3.92 -6.70
N ASN A 99 7.90 -3.95 -7.23
CA ASN A 99 8.33 -4.81 -8.34
C ASN A 99 9.36 -5.85 -7.87
N ASP A 100 9.37 -6.19 -6.58
CA ASP A 100 10.06 -7.39 -6.13
C ASP A 100 9.32 -8.63 -6.65
N GLU A 101 10.05 -9.64 -7.13
CA GLU A 101 9.48 -10.82 -7.84
C GLU A 101 8.49 -11.63 -6.96
N ALA A 102 8.47 -11.37 -5.66
CA ALA A 102 7.64 -12.05 -4.67
C ALA A 102 6.38 -11.30 -4.25
N ASP A 103 6.30 -9.97 -4.45
CA ASP A 103 5.28 -9.11 -3.83
C ASP A 103 4.77 -8.05 -4.80
N LEU A 104 3.50 -8.18 -5.22
CA LEU A 104 2.80 -7.14 -5.97
C LEU A 104 1.87 -6.39 -5.02
N VAL A 105 2.23 -5.16 -4.66
CA VAL A 105 1.32 -4.22 -3.99
C VAL A 105 0.70 -3.32 -5.05
N PHE A 106 -0.62 -3.26 -5.12
CA PHE A 106 -1.35 -2.32 -5.96
C PHE A 106 -2.14 -1.39 -5.04
N ILE A 107 -1.92 -0.08 -5.12
CA ILE A 107 -2.78 0.91 -4.45
C ILE A 107 -3.29 1.92 -5.48
N GLU A 108 -4.60 1.97 -5.69
CA GLU A 108 -5.25 2.99 -6.51
C GLU A 108 -5.83 4.09 -5.62
N MET A 109 -5.42 5.33 -5.86
CA MET A 109 -5.89 6.51 -5.16
C MET A 109 -6.63 7.45 -6.13
N GLY A 110 -7.96 7.53 -6.02
CA GLY A 110 -8.80 8.38 -6.88
C GLY A 110 -8.96 9.82 -6.34
N TRP A 111 -9.05 10.82 -7.23
CA TRP A 111 -9.21 12.26 -6.88
C TRP A 111 -10.64 12.77 -6.94
#